data_AF-A0A5N5DVN7-F1
#
_entry.id   AF-A0A5N5DVN7-F1
#
_cell.length_a   1.000
_cell.length_b   1.000
_cell.length_c   1.000
_cell.angle_alpha   90.00
_cell.angle_beta   90.00
_cell.angle_gamma   90.00
#
_symmetry.space_group_name_H-M   'P 1'
#
loop_
_entity.id
_entity.type
_entity.pdbx_description
1 polymer ?
#
loop_
_entity_poly.entity_id
_entity_poly.type
_entity_poly.pdbx_seq_one_letter_code
_entity_poly.pdbx_strand_id
1 'polypeptide(L)'
;MKKMYAGARLRRLREERNLSQSALAKALELSPSYVNQLENDQRPLTVPVLLKLNAEFDLDVQFFASDSDARLVADVHHALAETSESGDVSLAEVDELVARMP
;
A
#
# COMPACT_ATOMS: atom_id res chain seq x y z
N MET A 1 4.61 -8.44 11.36
CA MET A 1 4.86 -7.91 10.00
C MET A 1 6.13 -7.08 10.00
N LYS A 2 6.97 -7.24 8.97
CA LYS A 2 8.21 -6.47 8.78
C LYS A 2 7.86 -5.01 8.44
N LYS A 3 8.56 -4.05 9.03
CA LYS A 3 8.37 -2.62 8.74
C LYS A 3 8.98 -2.30 7.38
N MET A 4 8.22 -1.68 6.48
CA MET A 4 8.71 -1.30 5.16
C MET A 4 9.11 0.18 5.14
N TYR A 5 10.39 0.46 4.93
CA TYR A 5 10.92 1.82 4.79
C TYR A 5 11.28 2.04 3.32
N ALA A 6 10.64 3.03 2.70
CA ALA A 6 10.74 3.28 1.26
C ALA A 6 10.74 4.79 0.95
N GLY A 7 11.22 5.62 1.88
CA GLY A 7 11.12 7.07 1.82
C GLY A 7 11.79 7.68 0.59
N ALA A 8 13.00 7.23 0.27
CA ALA A 8 13.70 7.68 -0.95
C ALA A 8 12.94 7.35 -2.25
N ARG A 9 12.28 6.19 -2.32
CA ARG A 9 11.47 5.79 -3.48
C ARG A 9 10.19 6.62 -3.58
N LEU A 10 9.52 6.85 -2.44
CA LEU A 10 8.34 7.71 -2.37
C LEU A 10 8.67 9.14 -2.82
N ARG A 11 9.80 9.68 -2.36
CA ARG A 11 10.29 11.01 -2.77
C ARG A 11 10.54 11.09 -4.27
N ARG A 12 11.20 10.08 -4.85
CA ARG A 12 11.45 10.01 -6.29
C ARG A 12 10.14 9.99 -7.09
N LEU A 13 9.18 9.13 -6.72
CA LEU A 13 7.86 9.09 -7.35
C LEU A 13 7.20 10.47 -7.31
N ARG A 14 7.22 11.13 -6.15
CA ARG A 14 6.65 12.47 -5.99
C ARG A 14 7.28 13.48 -6.95
N GLU A 15 8.62 13.47 -7.05
CA GLU A 15 9.39 14.38 -7.89
C GLU A 15 9.16 14.11 -9.38
N GLU A 16 9.11 12.84 -9.80
CA GLU A 16 8.79 12.43 -11.18
C GLU A 16 7.39 12.89 -11.62
N ARG A 17 6.43 12.93 -10.67
CA ARG A 17 5.08 13.47 -10.90
C ARG A 17 4.98 14.99 -10.71
N ASN A 18 6.11 15.68 -10.47
CA ASN A 18 6.20 17.14 -10.23
C ASN A 18 5.30 17.63 -9.08
N LEU A 19 5.14 16.83 -8.03
CA LEU A 19 4.31 17.16 -6.88
C LEU A 19 5.14 17.75 -5.72
N SER A 20 4.56 18.73 -5.02
CA SER A 20 5.04 19.10 -3.68
C SER A 20 4.62 18.04 -2.65
N GLN A 21 5.25 18.01 -1.48
CA GLN A 21 4.81 17.11 -0.40
C GLN A 21 3.36 17.38 0.03
N SER A 22 2.93 18.64 0.01
CA SER A 22 1.53 19.01 0.30
C SER A 22 0.56 18.53 -0.77
N ALA A 23 0.95 18.56 -2.04
CA ALA A 23 0.12 18.05 -3.13
C ALA A 23 -0.01 16.52 -3.06
N LEU A 24 1.10 15.80 -2.81
CA LEU A 24 1.07 14.36 -2.56
C LEU A 24 0.21 14.00 -1.34
N ALA A 25 0.35 14.75 -0.25
CA ALA A 25 -0.46 14.55 0.94
C ALA A 25 -1.94 14.71 0.65
N LYS A 26 -2.32 15.74 -0.14
CA LYS A 26 -3.71 15.94 -0.56
C LYS A 26 -4.21 14.79 -1.43
N ALA A 27 -3.42 14.33 -2.40
CA ALA A 27 -3.77 13.21 -3.28
C ALA A 27 -4.01 11.91 -2.50
N LEU A 28 -3.21 11.65 -1.47
CA LEU A 28 -3.34 10.45 -0.63
C LEU A 28 -4.28 10.65 0.58
N GLU A 29 -4.89 11.82 0.75
CA GLU A 29 -5.67 12.21 1.92
C GLU A 29 -4.90 12.01 3.25
N LEU A 30 -3.63 12.39 3.25
CA LEU A 30 -2.73 12.36 4.39
C LEU A 30 -2.35 13.78 4.82
N SER A 31 -1.73 13.90 5.99
CA SER A 31 -1.13 15.18 6.38
C SER A 31 0.23 15.37 5.71
N PRO A 32 0.63 16.62 5.37
CA PRO A 32 1.97 16.90 4.84
C PRO A 32 3.09 16.43 5.77
N SER A 33 2.89 16.54 7.10
CA SER A 33 3.85 16.05 8.09
C SER A 33 4.03 14.54 8.01
N TYR A 34 2.95 13.78 7.79
CA TYR A 34 3.04 12.33 7.65
C TYR A 34 3.75 11.92 6.36
N VAL A 35 3.47 12.57 5.23
CA VAL A 35 4.24 12.39 3.98
C VAL A 35 5.73 12.68 4.19
N ASN A 36 6.06 13.78 4.87
CA ASN A 36 7.45 14.09 5.19
C ASN A 36 8.11 13.02 6.08
N GLN A 37 7.38 12.47 7.07
CA GLN A 37 7.88 11.37 7.90
C GLN A 37 8.12 10.09 7.10
N LEU A 38 7.25 9.77 6.14
CA LEU A 38 7.42 8.63 5.25
C LEU A 38 8.63 8.81 4.34
N GLU A 39 8.79 9.99 3.71
CA GLU A 39 9.92 10.27 2.81
C GLU A 39 11.29 10.26 3.51
N ASN A 40 11.33 10.50 4.82
CA ASN A 40 12.56 10.48 5.62
C ASN A 40 12.70 9.20 6.47
N ASP A 41 11.94 8.15 6.17
CA ASP A 41 11.98 6.86 6.87
C ASP A 41 11.77 6.95 8.39
N GLN A 42 11.11 8.01 8.87
CA GLN A 42 10.72 8.18 10.29
C GLN A 42 9.46 7.36 10.64
N ARG A 43 8.70 7.00 9.62
CA ARG A 43 7.54 6.10 9.70
C ARG A 43 7.66 5.07 8.58
N PRO A 44 7.36 3.79 8.86
CA PRO A 44 7.26 2.81 7.80
C PRO A 44 6.02 3.09 6.95
N LEU A 45 6.10 2.74 5.67
CA LEU A 45 4.98 2.73 4.75
C LEU A 45 4.03 1.61 5.16
N THR A 46 2.78 1.96 5.41
CA THR A 46 1.73 1.02 5.84
C THR A 46 1.00 0.47 4.62
N VAL A 47 0.33 -0.68 4.78
CA VAL A 47 -0.49 -1.28 3.71
C VAL A 47 -1.58 -0.33 3.20
N PRO A 48 -2.33 0.41 4.05
CA PRO A 48 -3.30 1.38 3.53
C PRO A 48 -2.68 2.49 2.67
N VAL A 49 -1.50 3.00 3.06
CA VAL A 49 -0.81 4.04 2.26
C VAL A 49 -0.31 3.47 0.93
N LEU A 50 0.13 2.21 0.91
CA LEU A 50 0.51 1.52 -0.32
C LEU A 50 -0.65 1.38 -1.30
N LEU A 51 -1.81 0.93 -0.83
CA LEU A 51 -2.98 0.78 -1.68
C LEU A 51 -3.41 2.13 -2.27
N LYS A 52 -3.35 3.20 -1.47
CA LYS A 52 -3.61 4.57 -1.95
C LYS A 52 -2.59 5.01 -3.00
N LEU A 53 -1.31 4.73 -2.80
CA LEU A 53 -0.25 5.04 -3.77
C LEU A 53 -0.45 4.29 -5.10
N ASN A 54 -0.80 3.01 -5.03
CA ASN A 54 -1.02 2.21 -6.23
C ASN A 54 -2.24 2.70 -7.01
N ALA A 55 -3.35 2.98 -6.31
CA ALA A 55 -4.57 3.49 -6.93
C ALA A 55 -4.38 4.89 -7.54
N GLU A 56 -3.71 5.80 -6.84
CA GLU A 56 -3.53 7.19 -7.28
C GLU A 56 -2.54 7.31 -8.45
N PHE A 57 -1.50 6.47 -8.46
CA PHE A 57 -0.39 6.60 -9.41
C PHE A 57 -0.29 5.47 -10.43
N ASP A 58 -1.27 4.55 -10.46
CA ASP A 58 -1.31 3.37 -11.31
C ASP A 58 0.00 2.55 -11.21
N LEU A 59 0.41 2.27 -9.97
CA LEU A 59 1.63 1.53 -9.69
C LEU A 59 1.33 0.05 -9.48
N ASP A 60 2.25 -0.78 -9.97
CA ASP A 60 2.29 -2.19 -9.58
C ASP A 60 2.48 -2.30 -8.06
N VAL A 61 1.76 -3.23 -7.42
CA VAL A 61 1.86 -3.53 -5.99
C VAL A 61 3.31 -3.84 -5.57
N GLN A 62 4.12 -4.32 -6.50
CA GLN A 62 5.53 -4.63 -6.31
C GLN A 62 6.45 -3.40 -6.28
N PHE A 63 5.97 -2.22 -6.70
CA PHE A 63 6.79 -1.01 -6.84
C PHE A 63 7.50 -0.62 -5.54
N PHE A 64 6.85 -0.79 -4.39
CA PHE A 64 7.40 -0.45 -3.08
C PHE A 64 7.94 -1.65 -2.30
N ALA A 65 7.68 -2.88 -2.75
CA ALA A 65 8.17 -4.07 -2.08
C ALA A 65 9.70 -4.21 -2.23
N SER A 66 10.33 -4.87 -1.26
CA SER A 66 11.68 -5.43 -1.45
C SER A 66 11.55 -6.77 -2.20
N ASP A 67 12.55 -7.24 -2.95
CA ASP A 67 12.44 -8.48 -3.76
C ASP A 67 11.89 -9.70 -2.98
N SER A 68 12.17 -9.78 -1.67
CA SER A 68 11.63 -10.83 -0.79
C SER A 68 10.16 -10.61 -0.40
N ASP A 69 9.78 -9.36 -0.12
CA ASP A 69 8.43 -9.01 0.29
C ASP A 69 7.50 -8.95 -0.93
N ALA A 70 8.08 -8.73 -2.11
CA ALA A 70 7.40 -8.67 -3.38
C ALA A 70 6.74 -9.99 -3.76
N ARG A 71 7.52 -11.07 -3.65
CA ARG A 71 7.05 -12.44 -3.84
C ARG A 71 5.93 -12.77 -2.86
N LEU A 72 6.10 -12.47 -1.57
CA LEU A 72 5.06 -12.75 -0.58
C LEU A 72 3.75 -12.01 -0.85
N VAL A 73 3.81 -10.75 -1.30
CA VAL A 73 2.62 -9.98 -1.66
C VAL A 73 1.98 -10.50 -2.95
N ALA A 74 2.79 -10.90 -3.95
CA ALA A 74 2.29 -11.56 -5.16
C ALA A 74 1.60 -12.89 -4.82
N ASP A 75 2.19 -13.69 -3.95
CA ASP A 75 1.66 -14.98 -3.52
C ASP A 75 0.33 -14.82 -2.78
N VAL A 76 0.20 -13.83 -1.89
CA VAL A 76 -1.07 -13.52 -1.20
C VAL A 76 -2.13 -13.02 -2.17
N HIS A 77 -1.77 -12.12 -3.09
CA HIS A 77 -2.71 -11.64 -4.11
C HIS A 77 -3.16 -12.77 -5.04
N HIS A 78 -2.24 -13.65 -5.44
CA HIS A 78 -2.54 -14.81 -6.26
C HIS A 78 -3.47 -15.77 -5.53
N ALA A 79 -3.19 -16.12 -4.27
CA ALA A 79 -4.07 -16.97 -3.46
C ALA A 79 -5.48 -16.38 -3.28
N LEU A 80 -5.59 -15.05 -3.11
CA LEU A 80 -6.88 -14.35 -3.05
C LEU A 80 -7.59 -14.37 -4.41
N ALA A 81 -6.88 -14.13 -5.51
CA ALA A 81 -7.43 -14.14 -6.86
C ALA A 81 -7.87 -15.55 -7.32
N GLU A 82 -7.13 -16.61 -6.95
CA GLU A 82 -7.51 -18.00 -7.19
C GLU A 82 -8.76 -18.41 -6.39
N THR A 83 -8.98 -17.77 -5.23
CA THR A 83 -10.22 -17.97 -4.45
C THR A 83 -11.41 -17.23 -5.09
N SER A 84 -11.15 -16.11 -5.79
CA SER A 84 -12.18 -15.29 -6.45
C SER A 84 -12.72 -15.86 -7.77
N GLU A 85 -12.20 -16.99 -8.26
CA GLU A 85 -12.86 -17.72 -9.36
C GLU A 85 -14.19 -18.38 -8.92
N SER A 86 -14.56 -18.27 -7.64
CA SER A 86 -15.88 -18.65 -7.11
C SER A 86 -16.52 -17.52 -6.30
N GLY A 87 -16.98 -16.47 -7.00
CA GLY A 87 -17.99 -15.53 -6.50
C GLY A 87 -17.43 -14.29 -5.79
N ASP A 88 -18.08 -13.17 -6.05
CA ASP A 88 -17.85 -11.85 -5.45
C ASP A 88 -17.93 -11.96 -3.92
N VAL A 89 -16.76 -12.01 -3.25
CA VAL A 89 -16.71 -12.12 -1.79
C VAL A 89 -17.10 -10.78 -1.21
N SER A 90 -18.25 -10.75 -0.56
CA SER A 90 -18.80 -9.54 0.04
C SER A 90 -18.03 -9.15 1.30
N LEU A 91 -17.93 -7.85 1.59
CA LEU A 91 -17.36 -7.34 2.84
C LEU A 91 -18.02 -7.94 4.09
N ALA A 92 -19.28 -8.38 3.99
CA ALA A 92 -20.02 -9.05 5.06
C ALA A 92 -19.48 -10.45 5.38
N GLU A 93 -18.99 -11.19 4.39
CA GLU A 93 -18.39 -12.52 4.60
C GLU A 93 -17.02 -12.41 5.25
N VAL A 94 -16.27 -11.34 4.95
CA VAL A 94 -15.00 -11.03 5.63
C VAL A 94 -15.23 -10.71 7.10
N ASP A 95 -16.25 -9.90 7.42
CA ASP A 95 -16.61 -9.56 8.81
C ASP A 95 -17.09 -10.79 9.61
N GLU A 96 -17.88 -11.69 9.00
CA GLU A 96 -18.33 -12.92 9.66
C GLU A 96 -17.14 -13.86 9.97
N LEU A 97 -16.19 -13.97 9.06
CA LEU A 97 -15.00 -14.81 9.25
C LEU A 97 -14.14 -14.30 10.40
N VAL A 98 -13.94 -12.98 10.49
CA VAL A 98 -13.20 -12.34 11.60
C VAL A 98 -13.90 -12.54 12.94
N ALA A 99 -15.23 -12.48 12.99
CA ALA A 99 -16.01 -12.68 14.20
C ALA A 99 -16.01 -14.13 14.73
N ARG A 100 -15.68 -15.12 13.90
CA ARG A 100 -15.62 -16.55 14.27
C ARG A 100 -14.19 -17.07 14.54
N MET A 101 -13.21 -16.18 14.39
CA MET A 101 -11.86 -16.15 14.97
C MET A 101 -11.74 -16.32 16.50
N PRO A 102 -11.22 -17.39 17.14
CA PRO A 102 -10.86 -17.32 18.56
C PRO A 102 -9.74 -16.31 18.85
#